data_AF-A0A529GG17-F1
#
_entry.id   AF-A0A529GG17-F1
#
_cell.length_a   1.000
_cell.length_b   1.000
_cell.length_c   1.000
_cell.angle_alpha   90.00
_cell.angle_beta   90.00
_cell.angle_gamma   90.00
#
_symmetry.space_group_name_H-M   'P 1'
#
loop_
_entity.id
_entity.type
_entity.pdbx_description
1 polymer ?
#
loop_
_entity_poly.entity_id
_entity_poly.type
_entity_poly.pdbx_seq_one_letter_code
_entity_poly.pdbx_strand_id
1 'polypeptide(L)'
;MFLLNRHPDHRHPLTPQDAAMLGLAGVEAAERFLAARDSQAETPLHALPALAGELGIGALHIKDEGKRLGLGSFKALGGAYAVMH
;
A
#
# COMPACT_ATOMS: atom_id res chain seq x y z
N MET A 1 0.97 19.51 15.80
CA MET A 1 -0.43 19.39 16.23
C MET A 1 -0.98 18.10 15.63
N PHE A 2 -1.35 17.11 16.46
CA PHE A 2 -1.98 15.89 15.95
C PHE A 2 -3.45 16.18 15.66
N LEU A 3 -3.87 15.97 14.42
CA LEU A 3 -5.28 16.02 14.03
C LEU A 3 -5.87 14.61 14.20
N LEU A 4 -6.77 14.46 15.16
CA LEU A 4 -7.48 13.19 15.36
C LEU A 4 -8.53 13.02 14.25
N ASN A 5 -8.66 11.79 13.76
CA ASN A 5 -9.74 11.44 12.84
C ASN A 5 -11.10 11.55 13.56
N ARG A 6 -11.94 12.50 13.12
CA ARG A 6 -13.28 12.76 13.67
C ARG A 6 -14.41 12.18 12.81
N HIS A 7 -14.09 11.36 11.82
CA HIS A 7 -15.10 10.70 11.00
C HIS A 7 -16.01 9.84 11.89
N PRO A 8 -17.35 9.89 11.74
CA PRO A 8 -18.28 9.10 12.56
C PRO A 8 -17.95 7.60 12.55
N ASP A 9 -17.53 7.07 11.40
CA ASP A 9 -17.19 5.65 11.23
C ASP A 9 -15.78 5.29 11.71
N HIS A 10 -15.03 6.25 12.27
CA HIS A 10 -13.69 5.97 12.80
C HIS A 10 -13.78 4.92 13.92
N ARG A 11 -12.98 3.85 13.79
CA ARG A 11 -12.95 2.68 14.69
C ARG A 11 -14.21 1.80 14.66
N HIS A 12 -15.15 2.05 13.74
CA HIS A 12 -16.19 1.09 13.43
C HIS A 12 -15.66 0.00 12.49
N PRO A 13 -16.25 -1.21 12.50
CA PRO A 13 -15.93 -2.23 11.52
C PRO A 13 -16.12 -1.68 10.09
N LEU A 14 -15.25 -2.10 9.18
CA LEU A 14 -15.45 -1.88 7.76
C LEU A 14 -16.79 -2.51 7.32
N THR A 15 -17.39 -1.96 6.27
CA THR A 15 -18.52 -2.61 5.63
C THR A 15 -18.11 -4.01 5.16
N PRO A 16 -19.05 -4.98 5.03
CA PRO A 16 -18.71 -6.32 4.55
C PRO A 16 -17.97 -6.31 3.20
N GLN A 17 -18.33 -5.37 2.31
CA GLN A 17 -17.68 -5.18 1.02
C GLN A 17 -16.24 -4.69 1.17
N ASP A 18 -16.01 -3.66 1.98
CA ASP A 18 -14.67 -3.12 2.21
C ASP A 18 -13.78 -4.12 2.95
N ALA A 19 -14.35 -4.87 3.90
CA ALA A 19 -13.63 -5.92 4.62
C ALA A 19 -13.17 -7.04 3.68
N ALA A 20 -14.00 -7.41 2.70
CA ALA A 20 -13.62 -8.39 1.68
C ALA A 20 -12.53 -7.84 0.74
N MET A 21 -12.67 -6.58 0.31
CA MET A 21 -11.74 -5.92 -0.62
C MET A 21 -10.37 -5.60 0.01
N LEU A 22 -10.36 -5.14 1.26
CA LEU A 22 -9.14 -4.71 1.98
C LEU A 22 -8.57 -5.81 2.88
N GLY A 23 -9.28 -6.94 3.02
CA GLY A 23 -8.83 -8.12 3.75
C GLY A 23 -7.97 -9.06 2.91
N LEU A 24 -7.63 -10.20 3.50
CA LEU A 24 -6.74 -11.20 2.87
C LEU A 24 -7.24 -11.69 1.50
N ALA A 25 -8.56 -11.88 1.35
CA ALA A 25 -9.13 -12.31 0.08
C ALA A 25 -8.88 -11.29 -1.06
N GLY A 26 -8.98 -9.99 -0.76
CA GLY A 26 -8.67 -8.93 -1.72
C GLY A 26 -7.18 -8.85 -2.04
N VAL A 27 -6.31 -9.06 -1.04
CA VAL A 27 -4.86 -9.16 -1.25
C VAL A 27 -4.53 -10.30 -2.20
N GLU A 28 -5.07 -11.50 -1.98
CA GLU A 28 -4.84 -12.65 -2.85
C GLU A 28 -5.33 -12.39 -4.29
N ALA A 29 -6.46 -11.70 -4.46
CA ALA A 29 -6.96 -11.32 -5.78
C ALA A 29 -6.01 -10.34 -6.49
N ALA A 30 -5.53 -9.33 -5.78
CA ALA A 30 -4.56 -8.37 -6.30
C ALA A 30 -3.22 -9.06 -6.63
N GLU A 31 -2.72 -9.94 -5.77
CA GLU A 31 -1.48 -10.69 -6.01
C GLU A 31 -1.57 -11.58 -7.25
N ARG A 32 -2.67 -12.33 -7.42
CA ARG A 32 -2.89 -13.14 -8.64
C ARG A 32 -2.89 -12.27 -9.90
N PHE A 33 -3.55 -11.12 -9.85
CA PHE A 33 -3.56 -10.18 -10.98
C PHE A 33 -2.16 -9.65 -11.29
N LEU A 34 -1.39 -9.26 -10.27
CA LEU A 34 -0.04 -8.72 -10.46
C LEU A 34 0.96 -9.79 -10.92
N ALA A 35 0.84 -11.03 -10.42
CA ALA A 35 1.70 -12.15 -10.79
C ALA A 35 1.55 -12.57 -12.27
N ALA A 36 0.38 -12.30 -12.87
CA ALA A 36 0.12 -12.57 -14.28
C ALA A 36 0.81 -11.57 -15.24
N ARG A 37 1.47 -10.53 -14.73
CA ARG A 37 2.14 -9.51 -15.56
C ARG A 37 3.63 -9.79 -15.65
N ASP A 38 4.15 -9.89 -16.87
CA ASP A 38 5.59 -9.92 -17.11
C ASP A 38 6.25 -8.64 -16.58
N SER A 39 7.46 -8.75 -15.99
CA SER A 39 8.34 -7.67 -15.51
C SER A 39 8.13 -7.09 -14.10
N GLN A 40 7.35 -7.73 -13.23
CA GLN A 40 7.04 -7.13 -11.93
C GLN A 40 8.05 -7.49 -10.82
N ALA A 41 9.09 -6.68 -10.65
CA ALA A 41 9.98 -6.77 -9.50
C ALA A 41 9.33 -6.15 -8.25
N GLU A 42 9.58 -6.73 -7.07
CA GLU A 42 9.29 -6.06 -5.80
C GLU A 42 10.04 -4.73 -5.73
N THR A 43 9.35 -3.69 -5.29
CA THR A 43 9.97 -2.39 -5.04
C THR A 43 10.73 -2.41 -3.70
N PRO A 44 11.83 -1.65 -3.58
CA PRO A 44 12.60 -1.60 -2.33
C PRO A 44 11.79 -1.13 -1.13
N LEU A 45 12.12 -1.67 0.06
CA LEU A 45 11.72 -1.13 1.35
C LEU A 45 12.99 -0.64 2.07
N HIS A 46 13.23 0.66 2.04
CA HIS A 46 14.43 1.25 2.62
C HIS A 46 14.26 1.44 4.13
N ALA A 47 15.20 0.94 4.93
CA ALA A 47 15.28 1.26 6.36
C ALA A 47 16.10 2.54 6.55
N LEU A 48 15.61 3.46 7.39
CA LEU A 48 16.26 4.75 7.70
C LEU A 48 16.58 4.86 9.21
N PRO A 49 17.49 4.03 9.75
CA PRO A 49 17.73 3.96 11.19
C PRO A 49 18.30 5.26 11.78
N ALA A 50 19.17 5.98 11.04
CA ALA A 50 19.73 7.25 11.51
C ALA A 50 18.64 8.31 11.73
N LEU A 51 17.78 8.51 10.72
CA LEU A 51 16.67 9.46 10.80
C LEU A 51 15.63 9.03 11.85
N ALA A 52 15.39 7.72 12.02
CA ALA A 52 14.55 7.21 13.09
C ALA A 52 15.09 7.61 14.48
N GLY A 53 16.41 7.54 14.66
CA GLY A 53 17.10 7.99 15.88
C GLY A 53 16.96 9.49 16.12
N GLU A 54 17.15 10.32 15.08
CA GLU A 54 16.94 11.77 15.17
C GLU A 54 15.50 12.15 15.54
N LEU A 55 14.51 11.40 15.05
CA LEU A 55 13.09 11.61 15.33
C LEU A 55 12.61 11.01 16.66
N GLY A 56 13.44 10.19 17.33
CA GLY A 56 13.06 9.49 18.55
C GLY A 56 11.97 8.43 18.37
N ILE A 57 11.88 7.80 17.19
CA ILE A 57 10.92 6.73 16.87
C ILE A 57 11.61 5.37 16.74
N GLY A 58 10.86 4.27 16.93
CA GLY A 58 11.45 2.92 16.91
C GLY A 58 11.98 2.47 15.55
N ALA A 59 11.31 2.86 14.45
CA ALA A 59 11.75 2.56 13.10
C ALA A 59 11.13 3.52 12.09
N LEU A 60 11.85 3.74 10.99
CA LEU A 60 11.35 4.45 9.81
C LEU A 60 11.69 3.62 8.58
N HIS A 61 10.67 3.29 7.79
CA HIS A 61 10.83 2.57 6.53
C HIS A 61 10.14 3.34 5.39
N ILE A 62 10.75 3.33 4.19
CA ILE A 62 10.17 3.90 2.98
C ILE A 62 9.96 2.79 1.95
N LYS A 63 8.71 2.54 1.57
CA LYS A 63 8.38 1.70 0.42
C LYS A 63 8.55 2.53 -0.85
N ASP A 64 9.59 2.25 -1.62
CA ASP A 64 9.98 3.05 -2.79
C ASP A 64 9.27 2.60 -4.07
N GLU A 65 8.08 3.16 -4.27
CA GLU A 65 7.27 2.92 -5.46
C GLU A 65 7.66 3.81 -6.65
N GLY A 66 8.72 4.62 -6.56
CA GLY A 66 9.10 5.57 -7.61
C GLY A 66 9.54 4.91 -8.91
N LYS A 67 9.95 3.63 -8.86
CA LYS A 67 10.33 2.83 -10.02
C LYS A 67 9.28 1.80 -10.41
N ARG A 68 8.13 1.75 -9.73
CA ARG A 68 7.08 0.77 -10.00
C ARG A 68 6.67 0.84 -11.48
N LEU A 69 6.81 -0.29 -12.18
CA LEU A 69 6.49 -0.44 -13.60
C LEU A 69 7.20 0.55 -14.54
N GLY A 70 8.24 1.26 -14.07
CA GLY A 70 8.87 2.34 -14.84
C GLY A 70 8.00 3.59 -15.04
N LEU A 71 6.88 3.71 -14.31
CA LEU A 71 5.86 4.75 -14.53
C LEU A 71 5.91 5.91 -13.51
N GLY A 72 6.90 5.92 -12.62
CA GLY A 72 7.11 7.03 -11.69
C GLY A 72 6.19 7.06 -10.46
N SER A 73 5.24 6.12 -10.31
CA SER A 73 4.40 5.99 -9.11
C SER A 73 3.69 4.64 -9.01
N PHE A 74 3.07 4.36 -7.85
CA PHE A 74 2.30 3.13 -7.60
C PHE A 74 0.92 3.08 -8.27
N LYS A 75 0.37 4.21 -8.74
CA LYS A 75 -1.06 4.32 -9.11
C LYS A 75 -1.46 3.42 -10.28
N ALA A 76 -0.50 3.10 -11.15
CA ALA A 76 -0.72 2.20 -12.28
C ALA A 76 -1.15 0.78 -11.85
N LEU A 77 -0.85 0.36 -10.62
CA LEU A 77 -1.32 -0.91 -10.08
C LEU A 77 -2.86 -0.94 -10.01
N GLY A 78 -3.46 0.08 -9.39
CA GLY A 78 -4.91 0.18 -9.25
C GLY A 78 -5.60 0.44 -10.58
N GLY A 79 -5.03 1.30 -11.44
CA GLY A 79 -5.60 1.56 -12.76
C GLY A 79 -5.62 0.32 -13.66
N ALA A 80 -4.55 -0.48 -13.64
CA ALA A 80 -4.51 -1.74 -14.37
C ALA A 80 -5.50 -2.76 -13.80
N TYR A 81 -5.55 -2.89 -12.47
CA TYR A 81 -6.48 -3.81 -11.79
C TYR A 81 -7.94 -3.48 -12.12
N ALA A 82 -8.33 -2.21 -12.04
CA ALA A 82 -9.72 -1.78 -12.26
C ALA A 82 -10.20 -1.87 -13.72
N VAL A 83 -9.30 -1.87 -14.70
CA VAL A 83 -9.66 -2.01 -16.13
C VAL A 83 -9.72 -3.46 -16.57
N MET A 84 -8.91 -4.32 -15.95
CA MET A 84 -8.74 -5.71 -16.35
C MET A 84 -9.54 -6.69 -15.48
N HIS A 85 -10.20 -6.22 -14.42
CA HIS A 85 -11.05 -6.97 -13.50
C HIS A 85 -12.47 -6.41 -13.54
#